data_AF-A0A1G9XNY1-F1
#
_entry.id   AF-A0A1G9XNY1-F1
#
_cell.length_a   1.000
_cell.length_b   1.000
_cell.length_c   1.000
_cell.angle_alpha   90.00
_cell.angle_beta   90.00
_cell.angle_gamma   90.00
#
_symmetry.space_group_name_H-M   'P 1'
#
loop_
_entity.id
_entity.type
_entity.pdbx_description
1 polymer ?
#
loop_
_entity_poly.entity_id
_entity_poly.type
_entity_poly.pdbx_seq_one_letter_code
_entity_poly.pdbx_strand_id
1 'polypeptide(L)'
;MFSSISRFAFNVLKLPAGTWILGIMGVFVCLFTGLALLDPVSTSFSVTAQTERISVNILDDNGSRINLYEATIYDKGTEPIYQGFNGSLKLQRGTSVQIERIAYGPAILTFTTASGTTTGTLFNESGKFVRHTGRYLQVFLENLRAKADSGFTTVVPIDGEVSIGRSIDFETFRESTALFRSGQISLVGSSRFADSFDAGTIQLFLGDQIVFEKQQNNAFGFVTINEEPGMQASYRVAANQATVLKSGPQIEGSGYAIRATKLDRLLKSPTYQFASLFFGSLVIITTLITFLVDIIPNKNLLRLLRK
;
A
#
# COMPACT_ATOMS: atom_id res chain seq x y z
N MET A 1 30.37 23.47 37.12
CA MET A 1 29.33 23.23 36.09
C MET A 1 27.98 23.88 36.43
N PHE A 2 27.48 23.77 37.67
CA PHE A 2 26.19 24.36 38.09
C PHE A 2 26.11 25.90 38.08
N SER A 3 27.21 26.64 38.30
CA SER A 3 27.17 28.12 38.28
C SER A 3 27.05 28.74 36.89
N SER A 4 27.36 27.97 35.83
CA SER A 4 27.28 28.45 34.44
C SER A 4 25.85 28.38 33.90
N ILE A 5 25.05 27.41 34.38
CA ILE A 5 23.65 27.23 33.97
C ILE A 5 22.77 28.32 34.60
N SER A 6 23.02 28.72 35.86
CA SER A 6 22.23 29.76 36.53
C SER A 6 22.45 31.16 35.92
N ARG A 7 23.67 31.49 35.51
CA ARG A 7 23.97 32.76 34.83
C ARG A 7 23.36 32.83 33.43
N PHE A 8 23.29 31.70 32.72
CA PHE A 8 22.63 31.65 31.41
C PHE A 8 21.12 31.87 31.54
N ALA A 9 20.47 31.19 32.48
CA ALA A 9 19.03 31.38 32.75
C ALA A 9 18.69 32.82 33.15
N PHE A 10 19.55 33.48 33.93
CA PHE A 10 19.31 34.85 34.38
C PHE A 10 19.48 35.90 33.27
N ASN A 11 20.39 35.68 32.33
CA ASN A 11 20.57 36.60 31.19
C ASN A 11 19.47 36.46 30.13
N VAL A 12 18.91 35.25 29.96
CA VAL A 12 17.78 35.02 29.06
C VAL A 12 16.54 35.81 29.52
N LEU A 13 16.31 35.96 30.83
CA LEU A 13 15.17 36.72 31.39
C LEU A 13 15.21 38.24 31.11
N LYS A 14 16.37 38.81 30.76
CA LYS A 14 16.55 40.26 30.55
C LYS A 14 16.33 40.72 29.11
N LEU A 15 16.02 39.79 28.20
CA LEU A 15 15.74 40.15 26.82
C LEU A 15 14.43 40.97 26.71
N PRO A 16 14.35 41.98 25.84
CA PRO A 16 13.15 42.81 25.69
C PRO A 16 11.94 41.95 25.29
N ALA A 17 10.74 42.29 25.78
CA ALA A 17 9.53 41.48 25.56
C ALA A 17 9.28 41.12 24.07
N GLY A 18 9.71 41.98 23.13
CA GLY A 18 9.62 41.73 21.69
C GLY A 18 10.40 40.49 21.20
N THR A 19 11.57 40.17 21.78
CA THR A 19 12.34 38.99 21.37
C THR A 19 11.71 37.69 21.83
N TRP A 20 11.03 37.70 22.98
CA TRP A 20 10.28 36.55 23.48
C TRP A 20 9.07 36.22 22.59
N ILE A 21 8.33 37.25 22.17
CA ILE A 21 7.19 37.09 21.25
C ILE A 21 7.65 36.50 19.91
N LEU A 22 8.74 37.01 19.35
CA LEU A 22 9.33 36.47 18.10
C LEU A 22 9.78 35.02 18.27
N GLY A 23 10.41 34.68 19.40
CA GLY A 23 10.82 33.31 19.70
C GLY A 23 9.63 32.35 19.78
N ILE A 24 8.58 32.72 20.50
CA ILE A 24 7.34 31.93 20.61
C ILE A 24 6.68 31.77 19.25
N MET A 25 6.54 32.85 18.48
CA MET A 25 5.95 32.81 17.13
C MET A 25 6.76 31.90 16.20
N GLY A 26 8.10 31.95 16.26
CA GLY A 26 8.97 31.04 15.53
C GLY A 26 8.73 29.57 15.88
N VAL A 27 8.62 29.23 17.16
CA VAL A 27 8.31 27.86 17.61
C VAL A 27 6.95 27.40 17.10
N PHE A 28 5.91 28.25 17.19
CA PHE A 28 4.58 27.92 16.67
C PHE A 28 4.59 27.69 15.15
N VAL A 29 5.31 28.51 14.39
CA VAL A 29 5.45 28.33 12.95
C VAL A 29 6.19 27.03 12.63
N CYS A 30 7.29 26.71 13.34
CA CYS A 30 8.02 25.46 13.18
C CYS A 30 7.14 24.23 13.52
N LEU A 31 6.34 24.31 14.57
CA LEU A 31 5.45 23.22 14.98
C LEU A 31 4.32 23.04 13.95
N PHE A 32 3.68 24.13 13.52
CA PHE A 32 2.61 24.07 12.54
C PHE A 32 3.09 23.56 11.18
N THR A 33 4.24 24.05 10.71
CA THR A 33 4.86 23.57 9.46
C THR A 33 5.29 22.11 9.59
N GLY A 34 5.85 21.71 10.74
CA GLY A 34 6.19 20.31 11.03
C GLY A 34 4.97 19.39 10.97
N LEU A 35 3.84 19.79 11.56
CA LEU A 35 2.59 19.01 11.49
C LEU A 35 2.04 18.94 10.06
N ALA A 36 2.06 20.04 9.30
CA ALA A 36 1.60 20.07 7.93
C ALA A 36 2.44 19.18 6.98
N LEU A 37 3.68 18.85 7.34
CA LEU A 37 4.53 17.91 6.60
C LEU A 37 4.12 16.44 6.81
N LEU A 38 3.41 16.12 7.89
CA LEU A 38 2.91 14.78 8.20
C LEU A 38 1.56 14.47 7.55
N ASP A 39 0.95 15.44 6.87
CA ASP A 39 -0.30 15.24 6.11
C ASP A 39 -0.11 14.17 5.03
N PRO A 40 -1.08 13.24 4.89
CA PRO A 40 -1.04 12.23 3.84
C PRO A 40 -1.20 12.87 2.45
N VAL A 41 -0.52 12.28 1.47
CA VAL A 41 -0.72 12.58 0.05
C VAL A 41 -1.34 11.37 -0.66
N SER A 42 -1.89 11.59 -1.86
CA SER A 42 -2.39 10.47 -2.67
C SER A 42 -1.25 9.51 -2.94
N THR A 43 -1.43 8.26 -2.52
CA THR A 43 -0.41 7.22 -2.54
C THR A 43 -0.88 6.10 -3.45
N SER A 44 -0.02 5.68 -4.36
CA SER A 44 -0.20 4.47 -5.11
C SER A 44 0.51 3.32 -4.41
N PHE A 45 -0.24 2.28 -4.05
CA PHE A 45 0.24 1.08 -3.41
C PHE A 45 0.38 -0.01 -4.47
N SER A 46 1.60 -0.46 -4.72
CA SER A 46 1.89 -1.64 -5.54
C SER A 46 2.11 -2.82 -4.62
N VAL A 47 1.14 -3.73 -4.58
CA VAL A 47 1.14 -4.90 -3.71
C VAL A 47 1.53 -6.11 -4.52
N THR A 48 2.51 -6.87 -4.05
CA THR A 48 2.79 -8.23 -4.51
C THR A 48 2.75 -9.15 -3.32
N ALA A 49 1.87 -10.15 -3.32
CA ALA A 49 1.62 -10.99 -2.16
C ALA A 49 1.34 -12.45 -2.54
N GLN A 50 1.78 -13.36 -1.69
CA GLN A 50 1.36 -14.75 -1.68
C GLN A 50 0.24 -14.92 -0.66
N THR A 51 -0.93 -15.37 -1.10
CA THR A 51 -2.15 -15.49 -0.26
C THR A 51 -2.96 -16.72 -0.66
N GLU A 52 -3.74 -17.24 0.27
CA GLU A 52 -4.68 -18.32 0.00
C GLU A 52 -6.10 -17.82 -0.29
N ARG A 53 -6.40 -16.55 0.01
CA ARG A 53 -7.68 -15.93 -0.32
C ARG A 53 -7.48 -14.48 -0.75
N ILE A 54 -8.25 -14.09 -1.75
CA ILE A 54 -8.44 -12.71 -2.19
C ILE A 54 -9.92 -12.50 -2.53
N SER A 55 -10.43 -11.32 -2.22
CA SER A 55 -11.78 -10.92 -2.59
C SER A 55 -11.72 -9.65 -3.42
N VAL A 56 -12.48 -9.61 -4.51
CA VAL A 56 -12.55 -8.49 -5.44
C VAL A 56 -14.00 -8.16 -5.73
N ASN A 57 -14.42 -6.91 -5.53
CA ASN A 57 -15.72 -6.43 -5.96
C ASN A 57 -15.56 -5.65 -7.28
N ILE A 58 -16.19 -6.14 -8.34
CA ILE A 58 -16.11 -5.55 -9.68
C ILE A 58 -16.95 -4.28 -9.74
N LEU A 59 -16.30 -3.13 -9.97
CA LEU A 59 -16.94 -1.81 -9.91
C LEU A 59 -17.49 -1.31 -11.25
N ASP A 60 -16.96 -1.80 -12.37
CA ASP A 60 -17.33 -1.40 -13.74
C ASP A 60 -17.32 -2.59 -14.73
N ASP A 61 -17.71 -2.35 -15.99
CA ASP A 61 -17.56 -3.32 -17.07
C ASP A 61 -16.28 -3.01 -17.85
N ASN A 62 -15.15 -3.51 -17.33
CA ASN A 62 -13.83 -3.32 -17.93
C ASN A 62 -13.56 -4.24 -19.14
N GLY A 63 -14.52 -5.08 -19.54
CA GLY A 63 -14.33 -6.04 -20.63
C GLY A 63 -13.38 -7.21 -20.32
N SER A 64 -12.85 -7.29 -19.10
CA SER A 64 -11.87 -8.29 -18.71
C SER A 64 -12.50 -9.68 -18.64
N ARG A 65 -11.73 -10.68 -19.07
CA ARG A 65 -12.17 -12.07 -19.14
C ARG A 65 -11.21 -12.96 -18.38
N ILE A 66 -11.77 -13.87 -17.59
CA ILE A 66 -11.02 -14.92 -16.90
C ILE A 66 -10.94 -16.10 -17.84
N ASN A 67 -9.74 -16.48 -18.28
CA ASN A 67 -9.55 -17.67 -19.08
C ASN A 67 -9.69 -18.92 -18.20
N LEU A 68 -10.49 -19.87 -18.66
CA LEU A 68 -10.79 -21.11 -17.96
C LEU A 68 -10.28 -22.27 -18.81
N TYR A 69 -9.47 -23.14 -18.22
CA TYR A 69 -8.91 -24.32 -18.87
C TYR A 69 -9.19 -25.56 -18.03
N GLU A 70 -9.89 -26.52 -18.62
CA GLU A 70 -10.40 -27.74 -18.00
C GLU A 70 -11.04 -27.45 -16.64
N ALA A 71 -11.93 -26.46 -16.62
CA ALA A 71 -12.56 -25.97 -15.40
C ALA A 71 -13.86 -26.72 -15.13
N THR A 72 -14.12 -27.09 -13.88
CA THR A 72 -15.42 -27.64 -13.48
C THR A 72 -16.27 -26.49 -12.95
N ILE A 73 -17.43 -26.28 -13.55
CA ILE A 73 -18.29 -25.13 -13.26
C ILE A 73 -19.58 -25.61 -12.62
N TYR A 74 -19.94 -25.02 -11.49
CA TYR A 74 -21.17 -25.24 -10.76
C TYR A 74 -22.00 -23.95 -10.70
N ASP A 75 -23.31 -24.13 -10.72
CA ASP A 75 -24.28 -23.10 -10.33
C ASP A 75 -24.68 -23.35 -8.85
N LYS A 76 -25.90 -23.03 -8.44
CA LYS A 76 -26.41 -23.25 -7.08
C LYS A 76 -26.56 -24.74 -6.67
N GLY A 77 -26.26 -25.70 -7.54
CA GLY A 77 -26.47 -27.13 -7.34
C GLY A 77 -25.18 -27.93 -7.07
N THR A 78 -25.33 -29.20 -6.71
CA THR A 78 -24.20 -30.13 -6.50
C THR A 78 -23.69 -30.77 -7.79
N GLU A 79 -24.46 -30.70 -8.86
CA GLU A 79 -24.05 -31.21 -10.17
C GLU A 79 -23.38 -30.09 -10.98
N PRO A 80 -22.23 -30.37 -11.61
CA PRO A 80 -21.56 -29.39 -12.44
C PRO A 80 -22.35 -29.15 -13.72
N ILE A 81 -22.50 -27.88 -14.09
CA ILE A 81 -23.06 -27.50 -15.40
C ILE A 81 -22.07 -27.77 -16.54
N TYR A 82 -20.77 -27.79 -16.24
CA TYR A 82 -19.72 -28.20 -17.16
C TYR A 82 -18.61 -28.94 -16.40
N GLN A 83 -18.13 -30.04 -16.96
CA GLN A 83 -16.92 -30.74 -16.52
C GLN A 83 -15.87 -30.59 -17.62
N GLY A 84 -14.73 -29.97 -17.31
CA GLY A 84 -13.67 -29.72 -18.31
C GLY A 84 -13.97 -28.58 -19.28
N PHE A 85 -14.60 -27.49 -18.81
CA PHE A 85 -14.88 -26.32 -19.63
C PHE A 85 -13.60 -25.60 -20.05
N ASN A 86 -13.47 -25.34 -21.36
CA ASN A 86 -12.45 -24.48 -21.92
C ASN A 86 -13.08 -23.23 -22.57
N GLY A 87 -12.58 -22.07 -22.19
CA GLY A 87 -13.07 -20.80 -22.71
C GLY A 87 -12.75 -19.63 -21.79
N SER A 88 -13.69 -18.71 -21.66
CA SER A 88 -13.52 -17.55 -20.78
C SER A 88 -14.82 -17.08 -20.13
N LEU A 89 -14.70 -16.47 -18.96
CA LEU A 89 -15.79 -15.85 -18.22
C LEU A 89 -15.60 -14.33 -18.22
N LYS A 90 -16.52 -13.59 -18.84
CA LYS A 90 -16.62 -12.13 -18.69
C LYS A 90 -17.50 -11.82 -17.49
N LEU A 91 -16.98 -11.09 -16.51
CA LEU A 91 -17.74 -10.73 -15.31
C LEU A 91 -18.67 -9.55 -15.57
N GLN A 92 -19.77 -9.49 -14.82
CA GLN A 92 -20.67 -8.34 -14.81
C GLN A 92 -20.33 -7.39 -13.67
N ARG A 93 -20.53 -6.09 -13.88
CA ARG A 93 -20.45 -5.06 -12.84
C ARG A 93 -21.29 -5.45 -11.60
N GLY A 94 -20.73 -5.25 -10.41
CA GLY A 94 -21.37 -5.58 -9.13
C GLY A 94 -21.18 -7.03 -8.70
N THR A 95 -20.43 -7.83 -9.46
CA THR A 95 -20.05 -9.19 -9.05
C THR A 95 -18.97 -9.12 -7.98
N SER A 96 -19.19 -9.82 -6.86
CA SER A 96 -18.17 -10.11 -5.87
C SER A 96 -17.51 -11.44 -6.21
N VAL A 97 -16.19 -11.40 -6.35
CA VAL A 97 -15.33 -12.53 -6.70
C VAL A 97 -14.52 -12.89 -5.47
N GLN A 98 -14.59 -14.14 -5.05
CA GLN A 98 -13.70 -14.70 -4.05
C GLN A 98 -12.87 -15.80 -4.69
N ILE A 99 -11.56 -15.67 -4.67
CA ILE A 99 -10.64 -16.69 -5.14
C ILE A 99 -9.99 -17.29 -3.91
N GLU A 100 -10.02 -18.61 -3.81
CA GLU A 100 -9.45 -19.35 -2.69
C GLU A 100 -8.63 -20.53 -3.20
N ARG A 101 -7.45 -20.72 -2.62
CA ARG A 101 -6.65 -21.92 -2.79
C ARG A 101 -5.82 -22.15 -1.54
N ILE A 102 -6.11 -23.25 -0.86
CA ILE A 102 -5.48 -23.59 0.42
C ILE A 102 -4.33 -24.55 0.16
N ALA A 103 -3.11 -24.14 0.52
CA ALA A 103 -1.88 -24.87 0.23
C ALA A 103 -1.83 -25.39 -1.23
N TYR A 104 -1.73 -26.70 -1.44
CA TYR A 104 -1.67 -27.36 -2.76
C TYR A 104 -3.03 -27.86 -3.26
N GLY A 105 -4.13 -27.47 -2.60
CA GLY A 105 -5.47 -27.84 -2.99
C GLY A 105 -5.92 -27.25 -4.33
N PRO A 106 -7.13 -27.61 -4.79
CA PRO A 106 -7.74 -26.97 -5.96
C PRO A 106 -7.96 -25.47 -5.70
N ALA A 107 -7.96 -24.67 -6.76
CA ALA A 107 -8.42 -23.29 -6.65
C ALA A 107 -9.92 -23.21 -6.91
N ILE A 108 -10.61 -22.46 -6.07
CA ILE A 108 -12.04 -22.25 -6.09
C ILE A 108 -12.30 -20.77 -6.32
N LEU A 109 -12.94 -20.45 -7.45
CA LEU A 109 -13.38 -19.10 -7.77
C LEU A 109 -14.89 -19.06 -7.55
N THR A 110 -15.34 -18.24 -6.61
CA THR A 110 -16.75 -18.05 -6.28
C THR A 110 -17.19 -16.67 -6.71
N PHE A 111 -18.25 -16.61 -7.51
CA PHE A 111 -18.81 -15.38 -8.05
C PHE A 111 -20.23 -15.20 -7.50
N THR A 112 -20.52 -14.03 -6.94
CA THR A 112 -21.83 -13.71 -6.38
C THR A 112 -22.26 -12.31 -6.78
N THR A 113 -23.57 -12.10 -6.93
CA THR A 113 -24.13 -10.76 -7.17
C THR A 113 -25.39 -10.49 -6.35
N ALA A 114 -25.55 -9.23 -5.96
CA ALA A 114 -26.76 -8.75 -5.30
C ALA A 114 -27.93 -8.67 -6.30
N SER A 115 -29.09 -9.19 -5.89
CA SER A 115 -30.43 -9.12 -6.54
C SER A 115 -30.50 -9.13 -8.07
N GLY A 116 -30.94 -10.26 -8.64
CA GLY A 116 -31.58 -10.34 -9.97
C GLY A 116 -30.66 -10.27 -11.21
N THR A 117 -29.37 -9.98 -11.03
CA THR A 117 -28.39 -9.88 -12.13
C THR A 117 -27.59 -11.17 -12.29
N THR A 118 -26.89 -11.31 -13.42
CA THR A 118 -25.99 -12.45 -13.69
C THR A 118 -24.60 -12.16 -13.13
N THR A 119 -23.83 -13.17 -12.74
CA THR A 119 -22.42 -12.97 -12.36
C THR A 119 -21.53 -12.67 -13.58
N GLY A 120 -21.99 -13.02 -14.79
CA GLY A 120 -21.24 -12.86 -16.01
C GLY A 120 -21.77 -13.65 -17.19
N THR A 121 -20.90 -13.79 -18.20
CA THR A 121 -21.18 -14.49 -19.45
C THR A 121 -20.01 -15.40 -19.82
N LEU A 122 -20.32 -16.66 -20.11
CA LEU A 122 -19.37 -17.66 -20.58
C LEU A 122 -19.22 -17.59 -22.10
N PHE A 123 -17.97 -17.67 -22.55
CA PHE A 123 -17.58 -17.78 -23.94
C PHE A 123 -16.71 -19.03 -24.11
N ASN A 124 -16.82 -19.71 -25.25
CA ASN A 124 -15.94 -20.85 -25.56
C ASN A 124 -14.53 -20.37 -26.02
N GLU A 125 -13.64 -21.31 -26.35
CA GLU A 125 -12.28 -21.01 -26.84
C GLU A 125 -12.27 -20.12 -28.10
N SER A 126 -13.28 -20.23 -28.97
CA SER A 126 -13.42 -19.37 -30.17
C SER A 126 -14.02 -17.99 -29.86
N GLY A 127 -14.26 -17.67 -28.59
CA GLY A 127 -14.87 -16.41 -28.16
C GLY A 127 -16.36 -16.30 -28.46
N LYS A 128 -17.04 -17.40 -28.84
CA LYS A 128 -18.49 -17.41 -29.08
C LYS A 128 -19.23 -17.53 -27.76
N PHE A 129 -20.35 -16.81 -27.67
CA PHE A 129 -21.26 -16.88 -26.52
C PHE A 129 -21.71 -18.32 -26.27
N VAL A 130 -21.68 -18.73 -25.01
CA VAL A 130 -22.17 -20.03 -24.53
C VAL A 130 -23.40 -19.84 -23.66
N ARG A 131 -23.29 -19.03 -22.59
CA ARG A 131 -24.32 -18.92 -21.57
C ARG A 131 -24.18 -17.66 -20.70
N HIS A 132 -25.31 -17.06 -20.33
CA HIS A 132 -25.37 -16.13 -19.18
C HIS A 132 -25.45 -16.91 -17.87
N THR A 133 -24.63 -16.54 -16.89
CA THR A 133 -24.55 -17.26 -15.62
C THR A 133 -25.69 -16.85 -14.67
N GLY A 134 -25.92 -17.63 -13.62
CA GLY A 134 -26.87 -17.27 -12.57
C GLY A 134 -26.35 -16.16 -11.66
N ARG A 135 -26.98 -16.02 -10.49
CA ARG A 135 -26.55 -15.10 -9.41
C ARG A 135 -25.36 -15.61 -8.60
N TYR A 136 -25.08 -16.90 -8.75
CA TYR A 136 -24.02 -17.63 -8.10
C TYR A 136 -23.32 -18.46 -9.18
N LEU A 137 -22.00 -18.51 -9.14
CA LEU A 137 -21.21 -19.40 -9.96
C LEU A 137 -20.00 -19.83 -9.15
N GLN A 138 -19.66 -21.10 -9.20
CA GLN A 138 -18.44 -21.61 -8.62
C GLN A 138 -17.63 -22.32 -9.69
N VAL A 139 -16.34 -22.01 -9.76
CA VAL A 139 -15.42 -22.60 -10.73
C VAL A 139 -14.29 -23.26 -9.97
N PHE A 140 -14.11 -24.55 -10.21
CA PHE A 140 -13.02 -25.35 -9.65
C PHE A 140 -11.93 -25.53 -10.71
N LEU A 141 -10.70 -25.23 -10.30
CA LEU A 141 -9.49 -25.48 -11.06
C LEU A 141 -8.70 -26.56 -10.34
N GLU A 142 -8.85 -27.79 -10.83
CA GLU A 142 -8.20 -28.97 -10.29
C GLU A 142 -6.88 -29.26 -11.02
N ASN A 143 -6.06 -30.13 -10.44
CA ASN A 143 -4.82 -30.65 -11.02
C ASN A 143 -3.85 -29.54 -11.50
N LEU A 144 -3.77 -28.44 -10.74
CA LEU A 144 -2.97 -27.26 -11.09
C LEU A 144 -1.50 -27.59 -11.38
N ARG A 145 -0.92 -28.55 -10.66
CA ARG A 145 0.45 -29.03 -10.92
C ARG A 145 0.59 -29.68 -12.29
N ALA A 146 -0.29 -30.61 -12.65
CA ALA A 146 -0.25 -31.27 -13.96
C ALA A 146 -0.47 -30.27 -15.11
N LYS A 147 -1.33 -29.27 -14.89
CA LYS A 147 -1.54 -28.16 -15.83
C LYS A 147 -0.29 -27.29 -15.98
N ALA A 148 0.37 -26.94 -14.88
CA ALA A 148 1.62 -26.18 -14.90
C ALA A 148 2.77 -26.95 -15.58
N ASP A 149 2.88 -28.27 -15.32
CA ASP A 149 3.84 -29.15 -16.01
C ASP A 149 3.59 -29.20 -17.53
N SER A 150 2.35 -28.92 -17.96
CA SER A 150 1.94 -28.80 -19.37
C SER A 150 2.05 -27.37 -19.92
N GLY A 151 2.60 -26.43 -19.14
CA GLY A 151 2.78 -25.03 -19.53
C GLY A 151 1.57 -24.13 -19.30
N PHE A 152 0.55 -24.59 -18.59
CA PHE A 152 -0.67 -23.81 -18.31
C PHE A 152 -0.67 -23.25 -16.89
N THR A 153 -0.80 -21.93 -16.78
CA THR A 153 -1.07 -21.22 -15.53
C THR A 153 -2.33 -20.40 -15.67
N THR A 154 -3.14 -20.33 -14.62
CA THR A 154 -4.37 -19.54 -14.65
C THR A 154 -4.09 -18.14 -14.15
N VAL A 155 -4.45 -17.13 -14.95
CA VAL A 155 -4.35 -15.72 -14.60
C VAL A 155 -5.75 -15.15 -14.45
N VAL A 156 -6.07 -14.66 -13.25
CA VAL A 156 -7.33 -13.99 -12.96
C VAL A 156 -7.08 -12.49 -12.88
N PRO A 157 -7.53 -11.69 -13.86
CA PRO A 157 -7.37 -10.25 -13.80
C PRO A 157 -8.13 -9.64 -12.62
N ILE A 158 -7.53 -8.66 -11.97
CA ILE A 158 -8.11 -7.88 -10.88
C ILE A 158 -8.45 -6.50 -11.43
N ASP A 159 -9.72 -6.13 -11.28
CA ASP A 159 -10.19 -4.77 -11.53
C ASP A 159 -11.39 -4.47 -10.62
N GLY A 160 -11.15 -3.68 -9.58
CA GLY A 160 -12.20 -3.31 -8.64
C GLY A 160 -11.69 -3.00 -7.24
N GLU A 161 -12.56 -3.13 -6.25
CA GLU A 161 -12.20 -3.00 -4.84
C GLU A 161 -11.62 -4.33 -4.35
N VAL A 162 -10.40 -4.30 -3.80
CA VAL A 162 -9.65 -5.50 -3.42
C VAL A 162 -9.50 -5.57 -1.91
N SER A 163 -9.75 -6.76 -1.36
CA SER A 163 -9.39 -7.12 -0.01
C SER A 163 -8.52 -8.38 -0.06
N ILE A 164 -7.36 -8.35 0.61
CA ILE A 164 -6.43 -9.47 0.65
C ILE A 164 -6.17 -9.92 2.08
N GLY A 165 -6.14 -11.24 2.25
CA GLY A 165 -6.03 -11.86 3.56
C GLY A 165 -7.36 -11.87 4.32
N ARG A 166 -7.32 -12.49 5.50
CA ARG A 166 -8.41 -12.52 6.47
C ARG A 166 -7.75 -12.41 7.84
N SER A 167 -8.24 -11.51 8.68
CA SER A 167 -7.83 -11.52 10.08
C SER A 167 -8.37 -12.75 10.78
N ILE A 168 -7.50 -13.39 11.56
CA ILE A 168 -7.84 -14.52 12.41
C ILE A 168 -8.22 -13.94 13.77
N ASP A 169 -9.44 -13.42 13.88
CA ASP A 169 -9.92 -12.79 15.11
C ASP A 169 -10.23 -13.82 16.19
N PHE A 170 -10.74 -14.99 15.78
CA PHE A 170 -11.08 -16.12 16.66
C PHE A 170 -10.87 -17.45 15.91
N GLU A 171 -10.51 -18.51 16.63
CA GLU A 171 -10.53 -19.88 16.10
C GLU A 171 -11.96 -20.26 15.71
N THR A 172 -12.30 -20.14 14.43
CA THR A 172 -13.51 -20.77 13.90
C THR A 172 -13.27 -22.27 13.82
N PHE A 173 -13.75 -23.01 14.82
CA PHE A 173 -13.76 -24.46 14.81
C PHE A 173 -14.40 -24.95 13.49
N ARG A 174 -13.61 -25.66 12.66
CA ARG A 174 -13.97 -26.28 11.37
C ARG A 174 -13.90 -25.43 10.10
N GLU A 175 -13.50 -24.17 10.15
CA GLU A 175 -13.14 -23.45 8.91
C GLU A 175 -11.64 -23.59 8.64
N SER A 176 -11.27 -23.99 7.42
CA SER A 176 -9.89 -23.88 7.00
C SER A 176 -9.52 -22.39 6.93
N THR A 177 -8.49 -21.99 7.67
CA THR A 177 -8.05 -20.60 7.73
C THR A 177 -7.23 -20.30 6.49
N ALA A 178 -7.83 -19.69 5.47
CA ALA A 178 -7.07 -19.18 4.34
C ALA A 178 -6.09 -18.10 4.85
N LEU A 179 -4.79 -18.34 4.67
CA LEU A 179 -3.72 -17.51 5.20
C LEU A 179 -3.17 -16.53 4.16
N PHE A 180 -2.93 -15.29 4.60
CA PHE A 180 -1.96 -14.44 3.94
C PHE A 180 -0.55 -14.97 4.28
N ARG A 181 0.28 -15.31 3.29
CA ARG A 181 1.56 -15.99 3.53
C ARG A 181 2.72 -15.01 3.65
N SER A 182 2.85 -14.12 2.68
CA SER A 182 3.92 -13.11 2.62
C SER A 182 3.59 -12.08 1.54
N GLY A 183 4.25 -10.94 1.58
CA GLY A 183 4.13 -9.97 0.49
C GLY A 183 4.90 -8.71 0.73
N GLN A 184 4.84 -7.80 -0.22
CA GLN A 184 5.51 -6.53 -0.19
C GLN A 184 4.60 -5.46 -0.76
N ILE A 185 4.61 -4.29 -0.12
CA ILE A 185 3.90 -3.10 -0.57
C ILE A 185 4.95 -2.05 -0.91
N SER A 186 5.03 -1.66 -2.18
CA SER A 186 5.79 -0.47 -2.58
C SER A 186 4.84 0.73 -2.62
N LEU A 187 5.25 1.84 -2.03
CA LEU A 187 4.46 3.05 -1.90
C LEU A 187 5.04 4.13 -2.82
N VAL A 188 4.22 4.67 -3.71
CA VAL A 188 4.59 5.81 -4.56
C VAL A 188 3.67 6.97 -4.24
N GLY A 189 4.21 8.01 -3.62
CA GLY A 189 3.48 9.25 -3.36
C GLY A 189 3.34 10.08 -4.64
N SER A 190 2.20 10.74 -4.81
CA SER A 190 1.93 11.65 -5.92
C SER A 190 1.54 13.04 -5.42
N SER A 191 2.03 14.07 -6.12
CA SER A 191 1.72 15.47 -5.82
C SER A 191 0.87 16.10 -6.93
N ARG A 192 0.16 17.19 -6.59
CA ARG A 192 -0.59 18.01 -7.55
C ARG A 192 0.29 18.60 -8.66
N PHE A 193 1.61 18.66 -8.46
CA PHE A 193 2.57 19.16 -9.44
C PHE A 193 3.16 18.05 -10.33
N ALA A 194 2.46 16.92 -10.47
CA ALA A 194 2.83 15.77 -11.32
C ALA A 194 4.14 15.05 -10.97
N ASP A 195 4.80 15.41 -9.88
CA ASP A 195 5.94 14.65 -9.34
C ASP A 195 5.45 13.40 -8.60
N SER A 196 6.06 12.25 -8.92
CA SER A 196 5.97 11.03 -8.13
C SER A 196 7.27 10.81 -7.34
N PHE A 197 7.15 10.22 -6.16
CA PHE A 197 8.32 9.89 -5.33
C PHE A 197 8.12 8.54 -4.64
N ASP A 198 9.21 7.79 -4.50
CA ASP A 198 9.22 6.54 -3.75
C ASP A 198 9.06 6.83 -2.26
N ALA A 199 7.93 6.45 -1.67
CA ALA A 199 7.65 6.63 -0.25
C ALA A 199 8.17 5.46 0.60
N GLY A 200 8.76 4.44 -0.03
CA GLY A 200 9.39 3.31 0.63
C GLY A 200 8.64 2.02 0.35
N THR A 201 9.10 0.96 1.02
CA THR A 201 8.57 -0.38 0.83
C THR A 201 8.36 -1.06 2.17
N ILE A 202 7.27 -1.81 2.29
CA ILE A 202 6.83 -2.45 3.53
C ILE A 202 6.71 -3.95 3.28
N GLN A 203 7.38 -4.73 4.13
CA GLN A 203 7.27 -6.18 4.12
C GLN A 203 6.04 -6.61 4.91
N LEU A 204 5.25 -7.50 4.31
CA LEU A 204 4.12 -8.16 4.94
C LEU A 204 4.50 -9.58 5.35
N PHE A 205 3.94 -10.01 6.46
CA PHE A 205 4.24 -11.28 7.10
C PHE A 205 3.00 -12.17 7.16
N LEU A 206 3.21 -13.43 7.52
CA LEU A 206 2.15 -14.43 7.67
C LEU A 206 1.02 -13.90 8.56
N GLY A 207 -0.22 -13.99 8.06
CA GLY A 207 -1.43 -13.58 8.77
C GLY A 207 -1.72 -12.07 8.75
N ASP A 208 -0.89 -11.25 8.10
CA ASP A 208 -1.21 -9.83 7.90
C ASP A 208 -2.43 -9.66 6.96
N GLN A 209 -3.23 -8.63 7.21
CA GLN A 209 -4.31 -8.21 6.32
C GLN A 209 -4.09 -6.75 5.90
N ILE A 210 -4.38 -6.42 4.64
CA ILE A 210 -4.29 -5.06 4.13
C ILE A 210 -5.70 -4.52 3.89
N VAL A 211 -5.99 -3.35 4.42
CA VAL A 211 -7.24 -2.61 4.18
C VAL A 211 -6.92 -1.23 3.64
N PHE A 212 -7.54 -0.83 2.53
CA PHE A 212 -7.35 0.49 1.94
C PHE A 212 -8.42 1.46 2.44
N GLU A 213 -7.99 2.58 3.02
CA GLU A 213 -8.91 3.62 3.45
C GLU A 213 -9.21 4.57 2.27
N LYS A 214 -10.48 4.64 1.88
CA LYS A 214 -10.96 5.51 0.79
C LYS A 214 -10.18 5.29 -0.52
N GLN A 215 -10.33 4.09 -1.07
CA GLN A 215 -9.83 3.77 -2.40
C GLN A 215 -10.34 4.81 -3.42
N GLN A 216 -9.41 5.48 -4.11
CA GLN A 216 -9.72 6.59 -5.01
C GLN A 216 -10.20 6.11 -6.38
N ASN A 217 -9.63 4.99 -6.84
CA ASN A 217 -9.89 4.36 -8.15
C ASN A 217 -9.86 2.83 -8.00
N ASN A 218 -10.32 2.09 -9.01
CA ASN A 218 -10.19 0.63 -9.03
C ASN A 218 -8.73 0.19 -8.83
N ALA A 219 -8.56 -0.94 -8.16
CA ALA A 219 -7.29 -1.63 -8.09
C ALA A 219 -7.13 -2.44 -9.38
N PHE A 220 -5.97 -2.34 -10.02
CA PHE A 220 -5.69 -3.03 -11.28
C PHE A 220 -4.54 -4.02 -11.08
N GLY A 221 -4.69 -5.24 -11.55
CA GLY A 221 -3.68 -6.27 -11.38
C GLY A 221 -4.11 -7.63 -11.86
N PHE A 222 -3.52 -8.67 -11.27
CA PHE A 222 -3.88 -10.05 -11.54
C PHE A 222 -3.53 -10.97 -10.36
N VAL A 223 -4.15 -12.13 -10.33
CA VAL A 223 -3.78 -13.29 -9.51
C VAL A 223 -3.33 -14.41 -10.41
N THR A 224 -2.13 -14.94 -10.15
CA THR A 224 -1.63 -16.17 -10.75
C THR A 224 -1.93 -17.35 -9.84
N ILE A 225 -2.46 -18.41 -10.45
CA ILE A 225 -2.73 -19.70 -9.84
C ILE A 225 -1.91 -20.73 -10.62
N ASN A 226 -0.88 -21.27 -9.98
CA ASN A 226 0.11 -22.16 -10.57
C ASN A 226 0.33 -23.42 -9.69
N GLU A 227 1.47 -24.08 -9.75
CA GLU A 227 1.83 -25.27 -8.97
C GLU A 227 2.19 -24.97 -7.50
N GLU A 228 2.60 -23.74 -7.19
CA GLU A 228 3.06 -23.32 -5.86
C GLU A 228 1.92 -23.31 -4.81
N PRO A 229 2.21 -23.36 -3.51
CA PRO A 229 1.17 -23.33 -2.49
C PRO A 229 0.51 -21.96 -2.39
N GLY A 230 -0.83 -21.92 -2.42
CA GLY A 230 -1.62 -20.69 -2.42
C GLY A 230 -1.66 -20.02 -3.80
N MET A 231 -1.72 -18.69 -3.82
CA MET A 231 -1.79 -17.89 -5.05
C MET A 231 -0.86 -16.69 -4.92
N GLN A 232 -0.40 -16.16 -6.05
CA GLN A 232 0.36 -14.91 -6.08
C GLN A 232 -0.53 -13.81 -6.68
N ALA A 233 -0.74 -12.74 -5.92
CA ALA A 233 -1.47 -11.56 -6.34
C ALA A 233 -0.50 -10.41 -6.56
N SER A 234 -0.63 -9.71 -7.69
CA SER A 234 0.07 -8.45 -7.95
C SER A 234 -0.92 -7.42 -8.44
N TYR A 235 -1.09 -6.33 -7.69
CA TYR A 235 -2.03 -5.28 -8.04
C TYR A 235 -1.57 -3.91 -7.57
N ARG A 236 -2.12 -2.88 -8.20
CA ARG A 236 -1.88 -1.48 -7.88
C ARG A 236 -3.19 -0.80 -7.52
N VAL A 237 -3.19 -0.06 -6.42
CA VAL A 237 -4.36 0.70 -5.97
C VAL A 237 -3.94 2.11 -5.56
N ALA A 238 -4.79 3.10 -5.83
CA ALA A 238 -4.60 4.47 -5.36
C ALA A 238 -5.49 4.73 -4.14
N ALA A 239 -4.88 5.10 -3.02
CA ALA A 239 -5.58 5.45 -1.79
C ALA A 239 -4.78 6.52 -1.01
N ASN A 240 -5.40 7.16 -0.02
CA ASN A 240 -4.67 8.11 0.85
C ASN A 240 -3.87 7.38 1.93
N GLN A 241 -4.36 6.23 2.36
CA GLN A 241 -3.80 5.44 3.45
C GLN A 241 -4.21 3.98 3.24
N ALA A 242 -3.33 3.07 3.66
CA ALA A 242 -3.70 1.69 3.90
C ALA A 242 -3.36 1.34 5.36
N THR A 243 -4.08 0.38 5.92
CA THR A 243 -3.85 -0.11 7.28
C THR A 243 -3.47 -1.57 7.18
N VAL A 244 -2.32 -1.91 7.76
CA VAL A 244 -1.84 -3.29 7.88
C VAL A 244 -2.27 -3.82 9.25
N LEU A 245 -3.24 -4.72 9.25
CA LEU A 245 -3.72 -5.40 10.46
C LEU A 245 -2.82 -6.61 10.71
N LYS A 246 -2.32 -6.74 11.94
CA LYS A 246 -1.46 -7.86 12.35
C LYS A 246 -2.28 -9.06 12.79
N SER A 247 -1.72 -10.24 12.60
CA SER A 247 -2.30 -11.48 13.13
C SER A 247 -2.46 -11.40 14.67
N GLY A 248 -3.62 -11.77 15.17
CA GLY A 248 -3.94 -11.78 16.60
C GLY A 248 -5.28 -11.09 16.89
N PRO A 249 -5.65 -10.94 18.17
CA PRO A 249 -6.91 -10.32 18.57
C PRO A 249 -7.01 -8.89 18.04
N GLN A 250 -8.04 -8.62 17.22
CA GLN A 250 -8.32 -7.28 16.73
C GLN A 250 -8.98 -6.43 17.81
N ILE A 251 -8.16 -5.64 18.50
CA ILE A 251 -8.63 -4.53 19.32
C ILE A 251 -8.74 -3.30 18.40
N GLU A 252 -9.63 -2.34 18.70
CA GLU A 252 -9.65 -1.05 18.00
C GLU A 252 -8.24 -0.43 17.98
N GLY A 253 -7.73 -0.15 16.79
CA GLY A 253 -6.35 0.33 16.59
C GLY A 253 -5.29 -0.77 16.45
N SER A 254 -5.68 -2.04 16.35
CA SER A 254 -4.75 -3.11 15.97
C SER A 254 -4.23 -2.91 14.54
N GLY A 255 -2.91 -2.89 14.39
CA GLY A 255 -2.25 -2.63 13.11
C GLY A 255 -1.52 -1.29 13.05
N TYR A 256 -1.01 -0.95 11.88
CA TYR A 256 -0.38 0.36 11.64
C TYR A 256 -0.76 0.92 10.27
N ALA A 257 -0.93 2.23 10.23
CA ALA A 257 -1.22 2.96 9.01
C ALA A 257 0.06 3.14 8.17
N ILE A 258 -0.08 2.98 6.88
CA ILE A 258 0.97 3.17 5.88
C ILE A 258 0.48 4.19 4.86
N ARG A 259 1.30 5.22 4.62
CA ARG A 259 0.96 6.33 3.74
C ARG A 259 2.21 7.09 3.34
N ALA A 260 2.21 7.69 2.16
CA ALA A 260 3.19 8.69 1.80
C ALA A 260 2.82 10.03 2.44
N THR A 261 3.82 10.75 2.94
CA THR A 261 3.65 12.09 3.52
C THR A 261 4.43 13.14 2.73
N LYS A 262 4.16 14.42 2.99
CA LYS A 262 4.96 15.52 2.40
C LYS A 262 6.39 15.50 2.94
N LEU A 263 6.61 14.99 4.16
CA LEU A 263 7.93 14.78 4.73
C LEU A 263 8.74 13.77 3.90
N ASP A 264 8.13 12.64 3.52
CA ASP A 264 8.77 11.65 2.66
C ASP A 264 9.21 12.26 1.34
N ARG A 265 8.37 13.11 0.74
CA ARG A 265 8.73 13.88 -0.45
C ARG A 265 9.96 14.75 -0.20
N LEU A 266 9.99 15.50 0.89
CA LEU A 266 11.09 16.42 1.19
C LEU A 266 12.41 15.66 1.44
N LEU A 267 12.35 14.53 2.13
CA LEU A 267 13.54 13.73 2.44
C LEU A 267 14.09 12.99 1.21
N LYS A 268 13.22 12.55 0.30
CA LYS A 268 13.60 11.69 -0.82
C LYS A 268 13.67 12.41 -2.17
N SER A 269 13.22 13.65 -2.26
CA SER A 269 13.29 14.43 -3.48
C SER A 269 14.72 14.94 -3.74
N PRO A 270 15.30 14.68 -4.92
CA PRO A 270 16.65 15.15 -5.27
C PRO A 270 16.79 16.67 -5.20
N THR A 271 15.74 17.43 -5.56
CA THR A 271 15.78 18.90 -5.53
C THR A 271 15.87 19.43 -4.11
N TYR A 272 15.17 18.79 -3.16
CA TYR A 272 15.25 19.16 -1.74
C TYR A 272 16.59 18.77 -1.12
N GLN A 273 17.13 17.60 -1.47
CA GLN A 273 18.48 17.21 -1.04
C GLN A 273 19.54 18.18 -1.57
N PHE A 274 19.42 18.62 -2.82
CA PHE A 274 20.32 19.62 -3.37
C PHE A 274 20.19 20.98 -2.65
N ALA A 275 18.96 21.46 -2.43
CA ALA A 275 18.72 22.70 -1.72
C ALA A 275 19.24 22.64 -0.27
N SER A 276 19.02 21.53 0.45
CA SER A 276 19.50 21.36 1.81
C SER A 276 21.02 21.31 1.89
N LEU A 277 21.68 20.64 0.94
CA LEU A 277 23.14 20.66 0.81
C LEU A 277 23.66 22.07 0.52
N PHE A 278 23.00 22.83 -0.37
CA PHE A 278 23.37 24.21 -0.68
C PHE A 278 23.29 25.11 0.55
N PHE A 279 22.16 25.09 1.28
CA PHE A 279 21.99 25.88 2.49
C PHE A 279 22.92 25.43 3.63
N GLY A 280 23.11 24.12 3.81
CA GLY A 280 24.06 23.58 4.78
C GLY A 280 25.50 24.05 4.50
N SER A 281 25.89 24.05 3.22
CA SER A 281 27.20 24.57 2.78
C SER A 281 27.33 26.06 3.07
N LEU A 282 26.27 26.84 2.83
CA LEU A 282 26.25 28.28 3.13
C LEU A 282 26.44 28.55 4.62
N VAL A 283 25.73 27.81 5.49
CA VAL A 283 25.89 27.93 6.95
C VAL A 283 27.32 27.59 7.39
N ILE A 284 27.91 26.51 6.86
CA ILE A 284 29.31 26.13 7.15
C ILE A 284 30.26 27.25 6.72
N ILE A 285 30.11 27.78 5.50
CA ILE A 285 30.96 28.87 4.99
C ILE A 285 30.81 30.12 5.86
N THR A 286 29.59 30.52 6.22
CA THR A 286 29.38 31.69 7.08
C THR A 286 29.97 31.49 8.48
N THR A 287 29.83 30.30 9.06
CA THR A 287 30.39 29.98 10.37
C THR A 287 31.92 30.02 10.33
N LEU A 288 32.52 29.48 9.26
CA LEU A 288 33.96 29.51 9.03
C LEU A 288 34.47 30.94 8.84
N ILE A 289 33.77 31.77 8.06
CA ILE A 289 34.13 33.19 7.87
C ILE A 289 34.08 33.93 9.20
N THR A 290 33.00 33.78 9.99
CA THR A 290 32.89 34.43 11.30
C THR A 290 34.01 33.98 12.24
N PHE A 291 34.29 32.67 12.28
CA PHE A 291 35.39 32.12 13.07
C PHE A 291 36.76 32.67 12.63
N LEU A 292 37.01 32.80 11.32
CA LEU A 292 38.25 33.40 10.80
C LEU A 292 38.35 34.88 11.15
N VAL A 293 37.25 35.64 11.07
CA VAL A 293 37.18 37.05 11.48
C VAL A 293 37.48 37.21 12.97
N ASP A 294 36.96 36.31 13.81
CA ASP A 294 37.20 36.32 15.25
C ASP A 294 38.63 35.92 15.62
N ILE A 295 39.22 34.95 14.89
CA ILE A 295 40.59 34.48 15.13
C ILE A 295 41.63 35.45 14.64
N ILE A 296 41.45 36.10 13.49
CA ILE A 296 42.39 37.11 13.00
C ILE A 296 42.39 38.20 14.06
N PRO A 297 43.42 38.28 14.91
CA PRO A 297 43.37 39.15 16.05
C PRO A 297 43.25 40.55 15.47
N ASN A 298 42.26 41.29 15.92
CA ASN A 298 42.08 42.68 15.57
C ASN A 298 43.43 43.37 15.84
N LYS A 299 44.24 43.58 14.79
CA LYS A 299 45.64 44.04 14.92
C LYS A 299 45.69 45.39 15.64
N ASN A 300 44.56 46.08 15.69
CA ASN A 300 44.35 47.31 16.45
C ASN A 300 44.22 47.07 17.97
N LEU A 301 43.64 45.94 18.43
CA LEU A 301 43.54 45.59 19.85
C LEU A 301 44.88 45.15 20.46
N LEU A 302 45.69 44.38 19.71
CA LEU A 302 47.06 44.02 20.10
C LEU A 302 48.02 45.23 20.11
N ARG A 303 47.73 46.28 19.33
CA ARG A 303 48.48 47.55 19.39
C ARG A 303 48.10 48.40 20.61
N LEU A 304 46.85 48.32 21.07
CA LEU A 304 46.38 49.02 22.27
C LEU A 304 46.86 48.38 23.58
N LEU A 305 47.07 47.07 23.61
CA LEU A 305 47.62 46.34 24.76
C LEU A 305 49.16 46.38 24.85
N ARG A 306 49.83 47.06 23.92
CA ARG A 306 51.30 47.22 23.86
C ARG A 306 51.79 48.61 24.29
N LYS A 307 50.89 49.47 24.78
CA LYS A 307 51.20 50.72 25.50
C LYS A 307 50.91 50.52 26.97
#